data_AF-A0AA40E2Y9-F1
#
_entry.id   AF-A0AA40E2Y9-F1
#
_cell.length_a   1.000
_cell.length_b   1.000
_cell.length_c   1.000
_cell.angle_alpha   90.00
_cell.angle_beta   90.00
_cell.angle_gamma   90.00
#
_symmetry.space_group_name_H-M   'P 1'
#
loop_
_entity.id
_entity.type
_entity.pdbx_description
1 polymer ?
#
loop_
_entity_poly.entity_id
_entity_poly.type
_entity_poly.pdbx_seq_one_letter_code
_entity_poly.pdbx_strand_id
1 'polypeptide(L)'
;MAETEPVVQEALLPLSGAYVLDYVQSESLRKRTSRHYAKASELISTELARAECHEIDKCEALVAAVVFMEADDIRSLTHSLYYPIFWELRRPKEEIPNFYSGNLLAKALLDHSDPWFGYWKPENVQYTHAWAGMSACVAVGCILLEMVSPLLPVPLPRRQRDRNFAWLLGGTKKEAHTIYGAKGFSPKLIHVLAQITRLCAEVQEMPDSIILPVAASKLQQILDTFPQRSEISEG
;
A
#
# COMPACT_ATOMS: atom_id res chain seq x y z
N MET A 1 -1.35 -12.26 14.00
CA MET A 1 -0.57 -11.02 13.75
C MET A 1 -0.79 -9.99 14.83
N ALA A 2 -1.97 -9.39 15.00
CA ALA A 2 -2.18 -8.38 16.05
C ALA A 2 -2.05 -8.90 17.50
N GLU A 3 -2.30 -10.19 17.75
CA GLU A 3 -2.13 -10.81 19.07
C GLU A 3 -0.67 -11.18 19.39
N THR A 4 0.15 -11.35 18.35
CA THR A 4 1.54 -11.83 18.46
C THR A 4 2.54 -10.68 18.35
N GLU A 5 2.20 -9.62 17.62
CA GLU A 5 3.08 -8.50 17.30
C GLU A 5 2.59 -7.21 17.96
N PRO A 6 3.33 -6.67 18.96
CA PRO A 6 2.89 -5.49 19.71
C PRO A 6 2.82 -4.23 18.84
N VAL A 7 3.65 -4.12 17.80
CA VAL A 7 3.62 -2.99 16.86
C VAL A 7 2.30 -2.92 16.08
N VAL A 8 1.78 -4.07 15.67
CA VAL A 8 0.51 -4.19 14.94
C VAL A 8 -0.67 -3.91 15.86
N GLN A 9 -0.61 -4.40 17.10
CA GLN A 9 -1.63 -4.13 18.10
C GLN A 9 -1.75 -2.63 18.39
N GLU A 10 -0.62 -1.98 18.67
CA GLU A 10 -0.58 -0.56 18.99
C GLU A 10 -0.98 0.32 17.80
N ALA A 11 -0.84 -0.16 16.55
CA ALA A 11 -1.33 0.52 15.34
C ALA A 11 -2.82 0.25 15.03
N LEU A 12 -3.37 -0.91 15.41
CA LEU A 12 -4.78 -1.25 15.20
C LEU A 12 -5.72 -0.55 16.21
N LEU A 13 -5.26 -0.38 17.45
CA LEU A 13 -6.02 0.30 18.51
C LEU A 13 -6.39 1.75 18.20
N PRO A 14 -5.50 2.60 17.65
CA PRO A 14 -5.86 3.97 17.28
C PRO A 14 -6.86 3.98 16.13
N LEU A 15 -6.69 3.14 15.10
CA LEU A 15 -7.65 3.00 14.00
C LEU A 15 -9.05 2.59 14.50
N SER A 16 -9.11 1.64 15.44
CA SER A 16 -10.37 1.19 16.03
C SER A 16 -11.00 2.25 16.94
N GLY A 17 -10.18 2.92 17.76
CA GLY A 17 -10.61 4.01 18.62
C GLY A 17 -11.14 5.20 17.83
N ALA A 18 -10.47 5.52 16.73
CA ALA A 18 -10.86 6.50 15.74
C ALA A 18 -12.21 6.20 15.11
N TYR A 19 -12.48 4.94 14.74
CA TYR A 19 -13.79 4.51 14.24
C TYR A 19 -14.90 4.67 15.29
N VAL A 20 -14.64 4.28 16.55
CA VAL A 20 -15.63 4.43 17.63
C VAL A 20 -15.90 5.90 17.93
N LEU A 21 -14.87 6.75 17.86
CA LEU A 21 -14.98 8.20 18.08
C LEU A 21 -15.86 8.91 17.04
N ASP A 22 -16.06 8.32 15.85
CA ASP A 22 -17.01 8.85 14.86
C ASP A 22 -18.46 8.78 15.34
N TYR A 23 -18.77 7.77 16.15
CA TYR A 23 -20.13 7.56 16.68
C TYR A 23 -20.28 8.07 18.11
N VAL A 24 -19.21 8.06 18.90
CA VAL A 24 -19.24 8.40 20.33
C VAL A 24 -18.13 9.40 20.65
N GLN A 25 -18.51 10.66 20.85
CA GLN A 25 -17.57 11.70 21.27
C GLN A 25 -17.23 11.54 22.75
N SER A 26 -16.02 11.05 23.05
CA SER A 26 -15.52 10.90 24.41
C SER A 26 -14.06 11.36 24.51
N GLU A 27 -13.83 12.33 25.38
CA GLU A 27 -12.50 12.90 25.63
C GLU A 27 -11.52 11.86 26.20
N SER A 28 -12.01 10.94 27.04
CA SER A 28 -11.16 9.89 27.60
C SER A 28 -10.74 8.88 26.54
N LEU A 29 -11.65 8.55 25.61
CA LEU A 29 -11.37 7.67 24.48
C LEU A 29 -10.39 8.33 23.51
N ARG A 30 -10.55 9.63 23.25
CA ARG A 30 -9.62 10.42 22.44
C ARG A 30 -8.21 10.37 23.01
N LYS A 31 -8.03 10.71 24.29
CA LYS A 31 -6.71 10.66 24.96
C LYS A 31 -6.05 9.29 24.92
N ARG A 32 -6.84 8.21 25.10
CA ARG A 32 -6.33 6.83 25.00
C ARG A 32 -5.89 6.50 23.58
N THR A 33 -6.72 6.85 22.59
CA THR A 33 -6.44 6.66 21.16
C THR A 33 -5.15 7.39 20.74
N SER A 34 -5.00 8.66 21.12
CA SER A 34 -3.78 9.44 20.85
C SER A 34 -2.53 8.86 21.51
N ARG A 35 -2.66 8.29 22.72
CA ARG A 35 -1.53 7.64 23.40
C ARG A 35 -1.08 6.38 22.66
N HIS A 36 -2.01 5.56 22.17
CA HIS A 36 -1.69 4.39 21.36
C HIS A 36 -1.06 4.79 20.03
N TYR A 37 -1.56 5.84 19.37
CA TYR A 37 -0.97 6.39 18.15
C TYR A 37 0.50 6.83 18.35
N ALA A 38 0.78 7.58 19.42
CA ALA A 38 2.14 8.02 19.74
C ALA A 38 3.07 6.82 19.99
N LYS A 39 2.59 5.82 20.74
CA LYS A 39 3.35 4.60 21.03
C LYS A 39 3.61 3.76 19.78
N ALA A 40 2.62 3.63 18.89
CA ALA A 40 2.79 2.96 17.61
C ALA A 40 3.86 3.65 16.75
N SER A 41 3.83 4.98 16.69
CA SER A 41 4.82 5.77 15.94
C SER A 41 6.24 5.60 16.47
N GLU A 42 6.40 5.55 17.79
CA GLU A 42 7.69 5.29 18.45
C GLU A 42 8.20 3.87 18.16
N LEU A 43 7.32 2.86 18.24
CA LEU A 43 7.66 1.48 17.95
C LEU A 43 8.06 1.30 16.48
N ILE A 44 7.27 1.85 15.55
CA ILE A 44 7.60 1.83 14.11
C ILE A 44 8.96 2.48 13.86
N SER A 45 9.23 3.64 14.46
CA SER A 45 10.52 4.34 14.31
C SER A 45 11.68 3.53 14.87
N THR A 46 11.47 2.82 15.98
CA THR A 46 12.48 1.97 16.62
C THR A 46 12.77 0.73 15.78
N GLU A 47 11.75 0.07 15.24
CA GLU A 47 11.91 -1.09 14.37
C GLU A 47 12.56 -0.72 13.04
N LEU A 48 12.20 0.43 12.45
CA LEU A 48 12.85 0.98 11.25
C LEU A 48 14.35 1.27 11.45
N ALA A 49 14.77 1.58 12.67
CA ALA A 49 16.17 1.83 13.00
C ALA A 49 16.99 0.53 13.11
N ARG A 50 16.35 -0.65 13.21
CA ARG A 50 17.03 -1.94 13.30
C ARG A 50 17.32 -2.48 11.91
N ALA A 51 18.56 -2.89 11.66
CA ALA A 51 18.95 -3.50 10.39
C ALA A 51 18.16 -4.79 10.07
N GLU A 52 17.71 -5.50 11.12
CA GLU A 52 16.93 -6.74 11.00
C GLU A 52 15.55 -6.54 10.37
N CYS A 53 14.99 -5.33 10.38
CA CYS A 53 13.71 -5.07 9.73
C CYS A 53 13.84 -5.16 8.20
N HIS A 54 15.01 -4.88 7.64
CA HIS A 54 15.28 -4.97 6.20
C HIS A 54 15.63 -6.38 5.74
N GLU A 55 15.63 -7.37 6.64
CA GLU A 55 15.81 -8.76 6.26
C GLU A 55 14.58 -9.29 5.52
N ILE A 56 14.84 -10.26 4.64
CA ILE A 56 13.83 -10.98 3.90
C ILE A 56 12.87 -11.61 4.94
N ASP A 57 11.56 -11.39 4.75
CA ASP A 57 10.46 -11.96 5.54
C ASP A 57 10.13 -11.36 6.92
N LYS A 58 10.90 -10.36 7.38
CA LYS A 58 10.64 -9.74 8.70
C LYS A 58 9.83 -8.44 8.65
N CYS A 59 9.46 -7.99 7.45
CA CYS A 59 8.74 -6.72 7.25
C CYS A 59 7.22 -6.81 7.37
N GLU A 60 6.60 -7.99 7.37
CA GLU A 60 5.13 -8.12 7.25
C GLU A 60 4.38 -7.36 8.37
N ALA A 61 4.82 -7.52 9.62
CA ALA A 61 4.23 -6.83 10.77
C ALA A 61 4.43 -5.31 10.70
N LEU A 62 5.58 -4.86 10.21
CA LEU A 62 5.90 -3.43 10.08
C LEU A 62 5.06 -2.80 8.96
N VAL A 63 4.94 -3.46 7.81
CA VAL A 63 4.08 -3.04 6.70
C VAL A 63 2.62 -2.97 7.16
N ALA A 64 2.15 -3.97 7.93
CA ALA A 64 0.82 -3.95 8.53
C ALA A 64 0.60 -2.73 9.44
N ALA A 65 1.54 -2.44 10.33
CA ALA A 65 1.46 -1.29 11.22
C ALA A 65 1.43 0.05 10.45
N VAL A 66 2.28 0.20 9.42
CA VAL A 66 2.31 1.43 8.60
C VAL A 66 1.00 1.65 7.85
N VAL A 67 0.42 0.60 7.25
CA VAL A 67 -0.86 0.71 6.53
C VAL A 67 -2.02 1.04 7.48
N PHE A 68 -2.03 0.52 8.72
CA PHE A 68 -3.06 0.89 9.69
C PHE A 68 -2.96 2.35 10.12
N MET A 69 -1.75 2.87 10.31
CA MET A 69 -1.51 4.28 10.63
C MET A 69 -1.91 5.20 9.47
N GLU A 70 -1.61 4.79 8.23
CA GLU A 70 -2.04 5.50 7.03
C GLU A 70 -3.57 5.57 6.92
N ALA A 71 -4.27 4.46 7.16
CA ALA A 71 -5.72 4.39 7.09
C ALA A 71 -6.39 5.35 8.10
N ASP A 72 -5.78 5.54 9.28
CA ASP A 72 -6.23 6.53 10.26
C ASP A 72 -6.02 7.97 9.78
N ASP A 73 -4.87 8.25 9.15
CA ASP A 73 -4.56 9.57 8.58
C ASP A 73 -5.48 9.97 7.41
N ILE A 74 -5.83 9.04 6.50
CA ILE A 74 -6.79 9.28 5.41
C ILE A 74 -8.16 9.67 5.97
N ARG A 75 -8.58 9.02 7.06
CA ARG A 75 -9.87 9.27 7.70
C ARG A 75 -9.94 10.67 8.32
N SER A 76 -8.83 11.15 8.90
CA SER A 76 -8.69 12.54 9.38
C SER A 76 -8.90 13.58 8.26
N LEU A 77 -8.62 13.22 7.01
CA LEU A 77 -8.83 14.07 5.83
C LEU A 77 -10.26 14.02 5.30
N THR A 78 -10.94 12.86 5.36
CA THR A 78 -12.29 12.71 4.76
C THR A 78 -13.40 13.32 5.62
N HIS A 79 -13.22 13.41 6.94
CA HIS A 79 -14.21 13.99 7.87
C HIS A 79 -14.06 15.52 8.06
N SER A 80 -13.50 16.21 7.06
CA SER A 80 -13.24 17.67 7.07
C SER A 80 -14.48 18.54 6.86
N LEU A 81 -15.66 18.10 7.29
CA LEU A 81 -16.85 18.93 7.31
C LEU A 81 -17.48 19.11 8.68
N TYR A 82 -17.14 18.32 9.71
CA TYR A 82 -17.67 18.63 11.06
C TYR A 82 -16.70 18.49 12.24
N TYR A 83 -15.82 17.48 12.36
CA TYR A 83 -14.83 17.44 13.45
C TYR A 83 -13.65 16.50 13.12
N PRO A 84 -12.41 17.01 12.96
CA PRO A 84 -11.22 16.17 12.79
C PRO A 84 -10.76 15.57 14.13
N ILE A 85 -10.61 14.24 14.20
CA ILE A 85 -10.15 13.52 15.40
C ILE A 85 -8.62 13.63 15.60
N PHE A 86 -7.86 13.90 14.53
CA PHE A 86 -6.43 14.24 14.59
C PHE A 86 -6.09 15.41 13.65
N TRP A 87 -6.49 16.63 14.02
CA TRP A 87 -6.13 17.85 13.29
C TRP A 87 -4.65 18.23 13.46
N GLU A 88 -3.99 17.70 14.49
CA GLU A 88 -2.61 18.00 14.89
C GLU A 88 -1.56 17.45 13.89
N LEU A 89 -1.97 16.52 13.01
CA LEU A 89 -1.09 15.88 12.02
C LEU A 89 -1.34 16.40 10.59
N ARG A 90 -2.28 17.33 10.39
CA ARG A 90 -2.50 17.94 9.07
C ARG A 90 -1.31 18.78 8.69
N ARG A 91 -0.61 18.33 7.65
CA ARG A 91 0.41 19.13 6.97
C ARG A 91 -0.23 20.27 6.16
N PRO A 92 0.54 21.35 5.89
CA PRO A 92 0.15 22.38 4.91
C PRO A 92 -0.21 21.74 3.55
N LYS A 93 -1.06 22.41 2.76
CA LYS A 93 -1.50 21.89 1.45
C LYS A 93 -0.35 21.75 0.46
N GLU A 94 0.74 22.45 0.71
CA GLU A 94 1.95 22.51 -0.10
C GLU A 94 2.91 21.36 0.20
N GLU A 95 2.66 20.59 1.27
CA GLU A 95 3.48 19.45 1.66
C GLU A 95 2.86 18.12 1.25
N ILE A 96 3.73 17.12 1.07
CA ILE A 96 3.32 15.75 0.81
C ILE A 96 2.51 15.24 2.02
N PRO A 97 1.28 14.74 1.83
CA PRO A 97 0.49 14.23 2.94
C PRO A 97 1.14 13.03 3.65
N ASN A 98 0.99 12.94 4.97
CA ASN A 98 1.57 11.86 5.78
C ASN A 98 1.18 10.46 5.29
N PHE A 99 -0.09 10.28 4.88
CA PHE A 99 -0.56 9.00 4.35
C PHE A 99 0.15 8.61 3.04
N TYR A 100 0.55 9.58 2.21
CA TYR A 100 1.34 9.28 1.01
C TYR A 100 2.80 8.94 1.38
N SER A 101 3.39 9.65 2.34
CA SER A 101 4.71 9.29 2.88
C SER A 101 4.72 7.89 3.52
N GLY A 102 3.66 7.51 4.22
CA GLY A 102 3.46 6.18 4.79
C GLY A 102 3.40 5.09 3.72
N ASN A 103 2.62 5.32 2.65
CA ASN A 103 2.59 4.42 1.48
C ASN A 103 3.97 4.24 0.85
N LEU A 104 4.72 5.33 0.65
CA LEU A 104 6.07 5.26 0.09
C LEU A 104 7.04 4.50 1.00
N LEU A 105 6.93 4.67 2.32
CA LEU A 105 7.72 3.92 3.29
C LEU A 105 7.39 2.44 3.24
N ALA A 106 6.10 2.08 3.27
CA ALA A 106 5.65 0.69 3.16
C ALA A 106 6.11 0.06 1.83
N LYS A 107 6.04 0.82 0.73
CA LYS A 107 6.56 0.39 -0.57
C LYS A 107 8.06 0.15 -0.52
N ALA A 108 8.83 1.05 0.09
CA ALA A 108 10.28 0.88 0.22
C ALA A 108 10.63 -0.39 1.04
N LEU A 109 9.90 -0.65 2.12
CA LEU A 109 10.06 -1.88 2.91
C LEU A 109 9.78 -3.14 2.07
N LEU A 110 8.68 -3.15 1.31
CA LEU A 110 8.34 -4.26 0.41
C LEU A 110 9.39 -4.45 -0.71
N ASP A 111 9.90 -3.37 -1.27
CA ASP A 111 10.95 -3.41 -2.31
C ASP A 111 12.28 -3.93 -1.76
N HIS A 112 12.55 -3.76 -0.45
CA HIS A 112 13.74 -4.29 0.22
C HIS A 112 13.60 -5.75 0.64
N SER A 113 12.42 -6.17 1.11
CA SER A 113 12.20 -7.52 1.64
C SER A 113 11.98 -8.59 0.58
N ASP A 114 11.59 -8.25 -0.65
CA ASP A 114 11.45 -9.20 -1.76
C ASP A 114 12.43 -8.86 -2.90
N PRO A 115 13.60 -9.50 -2.95
CA PRO A 115 14.60 -9.26 -3.99
C PRO A 115 14.27 -10.00 -5.30
N TRP A 116 13.04 -9.84 -5.81
CA TRP A 116 12.69 -10.15 -7.20
C TRP A 116 12.52 -11.62 -7.53
N PHE A 117 11.76 -12.30 -6.69
CA PHE A 117 11.48 -13.69 -6.89
C PHE A 117 10.10 -13.90 -7.51
N GLY A 118 10.03 -13.79 -8.84
CA GLY A 118 8.81 -14.10 -9.57
C GLY A 118 8.29 -15.51 -9.27
N TYR A 119 7.00 -15.72 -9.52
CA TYR A 119 6.27 -16.99 -9.31
C TYR A 119 6.87 -18.28 -9.90
N TRP A 120 7.96 -18.19 -10.67
CA TRP A 120 8.62 -19.29 -11.34
C TRP A 120 9.57 -20.10 -10.44
N LYS A 121 9.82 -19.64 -9.21
CA LYS A 121 10.71 -20.33 -8.27
C LYS A 121 9.94 -20.71 -7.00
N PRO A 122 9.70 -22.01 -6.77
CA PRO A 122 8.93 -22.52 -5.63
C PRO A 122 9.66 -22.42 -4.29
N GLU A 123 10.90 -21.93 -4.23
CA GLU A 123 11.57 -21.61 -2.96
C GLU A 123 11.14 -20.25 -2.38
N ASN A 124 10.44 -19.42 -3.13
CA ASN A 124 10.05 -18.05 -2.73
C ASN A 124 8.65 -18.00 -2.12
N VAL A 125 8.37 -18.98 -1.26
CA VAL A 125 7.08 -19.35 -0.64
C VAL A 125 6.60 -18.33 0.40
N GLN A 126 7.05 -17.08 0.31
CA GLN A 126 6.78 -16.04 1.30
C GLN A 126 5.45 -15.32 0.96
N TYR A 127 4.44 -16.10 0.60
CA TYR A 127 3.15 -15.61 0.17
C TYR A 127 2.09 -15.99 1.20
N THR A 128 2.02 -15.23 2.28
CA THR A 128 0.92 -15.33 3.25
C THR A 128 -0.30 -14.57 2.71
N HIS A 129 -1.52 -14.96 3.10
CA HIS A 129 -2.74 -14.21 2.75
C HIS A 129 -2.67 -12.76 3.26
N ALA A 130 -2.03 -12.54 4.41
CA ALA A 130 -1.86 -11.21 4.98
C ALA A 130 -0.83 -10.39 4.19
N TRP A 131 0.31 -10.96 3.77
CA TRP A 131 1.22 -10.33 2.83
C TRP A 131 0.51 -9.91 1.54
N ALA A 132 -0.26 -10.81 0.93
CA ALA A 132 -1.02 -10.54 -0.29
C ALA A 132 -2.01 -9.37 -0.11
N GLY A 133 -2.76 -9.35 0.99
CA GLY A 133 -3.70 -8.27 1.30
C GLY A 133 -3.01 -6.93 1.60
N MET A 134 -1.98 -6.93 2.44
CA MET A 134 -1.25 -5.72 2.83
C MET A 134 -0.51 -5.09 1.65
N SER A 135 0.18 -5.92 0.87
CA SER A 135 0.89 -5.51 -0.33
C SER A 135 -0.08 -4.92 -1.37
N ALA A 136 -1.25 -5.55 -1.58
CA ALA A 136 -2.30 -5.00 -2.42
C ALA A 136 -2.80 -3.63 -1.93
N CYS A 137 -2.96 -3.44 -0.61
CA CYS A 137 -3.33 -2.15 -0.02
C CYS A 137 -2.28 -1.05 -0.32
N VAL A 138 -1.00 -1.34 -0.09
CA VAL A 138 0.10 -0.39 -0.37
C VAL A 138 0.16 -0.04 -1.86
N ALA A 139 0.06 -1.05 -2.73
CA ALA A 139 0.10 -0.81 -4.18
C ALA A 139 -1.06 0.08 -4.64
N VAL A 140 -2.28 -0.20 -4.20
CA VAL A 140 -3.45 0.62 -4.53
C VAL A 140 -3.29 2.04 -3.96
N GLY A 141 -2.79 2.18 -2.73
CA GLY A 141 -2.48 3.47 -2.12
C GLY A 141 -1.53 4.29 -2.99
N CYS A 142 -0.39 3.73 -3.38
CA CYS A 142 0.56 4.40 -4.26
C CYS A 142 -0.03 4.73 -5.65
N ILE A 143 -0.63 3.76 -6.34
CA ILE A 143 -1.11 3.92 -7.73
C ILE A 143 -2.23 4.95 -7.81
N LEU A 144 -3.20 4.92 -6.90
CA LEU A 144 -4.29 5.90 -6.87
C LEU A 144 -3.75 7.31 -6.63
N LEU A 145 -2.74 7.45 -5.78
CA LEU A 145 -2.15 8.75 -5.44
C LEU A 145 -1.28 9.32 -6.54
N GLU A 146 -0.54 8.47 -7.25
CA GLU A 146 0.16 8.82 -8.49
C GLU A 146 -0.81 9.34 -9.57
N MET A 147 -2.04 8.84 -9.63
CA MET A 147 -3.04 9.32 -10.60
C MET A 147 -3.65 10.68 -10.27
N VAL A 148 -3.75 11.06 -8.99
CA VAL A 148 -4.46 12.29 -8.57
C VAL A 148 -3.53 13.42 -8.16
N SER A 149 -2.23 13.18 -8.00
CA SER A 149 -1.30 14.20 -7.53
C SER A 149 -0.36 14.69 -8.64
N PRO A 150 -0.49 15.94 -9.10
CA PRO A 150 0.48 16.57 -10.01
C PRO A 150 1.83 16.89 -9.33
N LEU A 151 1.98 16.61 -8.03
CA LEU A 151 3.11 17.00 -7.19
C LEU A 151 4.08 15.86 -6.87
N LEU A 152 3.85 14.65 -7.42
CA LEU A 152 4.70 13.51 -7.13
C LEU A 152 5.89 13.47 -8.09
N PRO A 153 7.11 13.25 -7.58
CA PRO A 153 8.31 13.47 -8.36
C PRO A 153 8.36 12.53 -9.58
N VAL A 154 8.43 13.19 -10.74
CA VAL A 154 9.22 12.89 -11.95
C VAL A 154 9.92 11.53 -11.94
N PRO A 155 9.80 10.75 -13.03
CA PRO A 155 9.86 9.30 -12.99
C PRO A 155 11.17 8.75 -12.46
N LEU A 156 11.04 7.69 -11.65
CA LEU A 156 12.14 6.80 -11.27
C LEU A 156 13.02 6.49 -12.51
N PRO A 157 14.34 6.36 -12.39
CA PRO A 157 15.22 5.91 -13.47
C PRO A 157 14.66 4.65 -14.16
N ARG A 158 14.76 4.53 -15.50
CA ARG A 158 14.17 3.40 -16.28
C ARG A 158 14.37 2.02 -15.64
N ARG A 159 15.53 1.75 -15.04
CA ARG A 159 15.85 0.49 -14.35
C ARG A 159 15.04 0.22 -13.07
N GLN A 160 14.59 1.26 -12.36
CA GLN A 160 13.67 1.14 -11.23
C GLN A 160 12.21 1.10 -11.69
N ARG A 161 11.90 1.62 -12.90
CA ARG A 161 10.53 1.58 -13.47
C ARG A 161 10.06 0.20 -13.88
N ASP A 162 10.96 -0.62 -14.43
CA ASP A 162 10.65 -2.02 -14.73
C ASP A 162 10.45 -2.85 -13.45
N ARG A 163 10.79 -2.24 -12.30
CA ARG A 163 10.77 -2.87 -11.00
C ARG A 163 9.62 -2.46 -10.07
N ASN A 164 8.66 -1.71 -10.58
CA ASN A 164 7.60 -1.19 -9.73
C ASN A 164 6.60 -2.30 -9.37
N PHE A 165 6.39 -2.53 -8.07
CA PHE A 165 5.40 -3.46 -7.52
C PHE A 165 5.56 -4.93 -7.96
N ALA A 166 6.78 -5.43 -8.07
CA ALA A 166 7.00 -6.81 -8.52
C ALA A 166 6.70 -7.87 -7.46
N TRP A 167 6.76 -7.51 -6.18
CA TRP A 167 6.29 -8.32 -5.07
C TRP A 167 4.80 -8.68 -5.18
N LEU A 168 4.00 -7.96 -5.99
CA LEU A 168 2.61 -8.35 -6.33
C LEU A 168 2.55 -9.65 -7.16
N LEU A 169 3.64 -10.00 -7.84
CA LEU A 169 3.74 -11.18 -8.70
C LEU A 169 4.41 -12.37 -8.01
N GLY A 170 4.63 -12.28 -6.69
CA GLY A 170 5.05 -13.39 -5.85
C GLY A 170 3.97 -14.47 -5.72
N GLY A 171 4.36 -15.65 -5.23
CA GLY A 171 3.47 -16.80 -5.07
C GLY A 171 3.23 -17.56 -6.37
N THR A 172 2.07 -18.20 -6.52
CA THR A 172 1.68 -19.00 -7.68
C THR A 172 0.82 -18.18 -8.65
N LYS A 173 0.69 -18.66 -9.90
CA LYS A 173 -0.25 -18.05 -10.86
C LYS A 173 -1.67 -17.95 -10.30
N LYS A 174 -2.11 -18.94 -9.52
CA LYS A 174 -3.45 -18.95 -8.90
C LYS A 174 -3.60 -17.83 -7.88
N GLU A 175 -2.61 -17.66 -7.02
CA GLU A 175 -2.58 -16.63 -5.98
C GLU A 175 -2.54 -15.23 -6.60
N ALA A 176 -1.68 -15.01 -7.61
CA ALA A 176 -1.60 -13.70 -8.29
C ALA A 176 -2.94 -13.25 -8.95
N HIS A 177 -3.83 -14.18 -9.30
CA HIS A 177 -5.15 -13.87 -9.86
C HIS A 177 -6.28 -13.90 -8.81
N THR A 178 -5.96 -14.21 -7.56
CA THR A 178 -6.93 -14.27 -6.45
C THR A 178 -7.07 -12.91 -5.78
N ILE A 179 -8.32 -12.51 -5.53
CA ILE A 179 -8.65 -11.36 -4.70
C ILE A 179 -8.42 -11.75 -3.24
N TYR A 180 -7.43 -11.12 -2.63
CA TYR A 180 -7.26 -11.12 -1.19
C TYR A 180 -7.99 -9.90 -0.61
N GLY A 181 -8.79 -10.13 0.44
CA GLY A 181 -9.71 -9.14 0.99
C GLY A 181 -9.00 -7.84 1.40
N ALA A 182 -9.49 -6.71 0.85
CA ALA A 182 -9.40 -5.33 1.35
C ALA A 182 -9.75 -4.31 0.23
N LYS A 183 -9.34 -4.59 -1.02
CA LYS A 183 -9.45 -3.64 -2.14
C LYS A 183 -10.18 -4.18 -3.38
N GLY A 184 -10.57 -5.46 -3.42
CA GLY A 184 -11.39 -6.03 -4.49
C GLY A 184 -10.65 -6.34 -5.81
N PHE A 185 -9.32 -6.13 -5.86
CA PHE A 185 -8.49 -6.40 -7.03
C PHE A 185 -7.53 -7.56 -6.76
N SER A 186 -7.24 -8.38 -7.78
CA SER A 186 -6.15 -9.36 -7.67
C SER A 186 -4.78 -8.68 -7.79
N PRO A 187 -3.72 -9.21 -7.15
CA PRO A 187 -2.37 -8.65 -7.24
C PRO A 187 -1.91 -8.42 -8.68
N LYS A 188 -2.23 -9.36 -9.59
CA LYS A 188 -1.89 -9.23 -11.00
C LYS A 188 -2.63 -8.08 -11.69
N LEU A 189 -3.90 -7.85 -11.34
CA LEU A 189 -4.67 -6.73 -11.88
C LEU A 189 -4.13 -5.38 -11.38
N ILE A 190 -3.77 -5.30 -10.10
CA ILE A 190 -3.12 -4.12 -9.51
C ILE A 190 -1.79 -3.84 -10.22
N HIS A 191 -1.00 -4.88 -10.50
CA HIS A 191 0.24 -4.75 -11.27
C HIS A 191 -0.01 -4.23 -12.70
N VAL A 192 -1.08 -4.65 -13.37
CA VAL A 192 -1.47 -4.11 -14.69
C VAL A 192 -1.89 -2.64 -14.58
N LEU A 193 -2.63 -2.25 -13.54
CA LEU A 193 -2.99 -0.85 -13.29
C LEU A 193 -1.75 0.03 -13.09
N ALA A 194 -0.74 -0.44 -12.34
CA ALA A 194 0.53 0.27 -12.21
C ALA A 194 1.23 0.48 -13.57
N GLN A 195 1.16 -0.51 -14.46
CA GLN A 195 1.72 -0.39 -15.82
C GLN A 195 0.95 0.62 -16.67
N ILE A 196 -0.37 0.71 -16.52
CA ILE A 196 -1.20 1.72 -17.18
C ILE A 196 -0.85 3.12 -16.68
N THR A 197 -0.81 3.33 -15.36
CA THR A 197 -0.46 4.62 -14.76
C THR A 197 0.92 5.09 -15.24
N ARG A 198 1.90 4.18 -15.30
CA ARG A 198 3.22 4.46 -15.88
C ARG A 198 3.12 4.87 -17.35
N LEU A 199 2.37 4.12 -18.15
CA LEU A 199 2.23 4.41 -19.57
C LEU A 199 1.61 5.80 -19.81
N CYS A 200 0.61 6.18 -19.01
CA CYS A 200 0.02 7.51 -19.05
C CYS A 200 1.05 8.61 -18.74
N ALA A 201 1.92 8.41 -17.75
CA ALA A 201 3.01 9.34 -17.46
C ALA A 201 4.02 9.42 -18.62
N GLU A 202 4.40 8.28 -19.22
CA GLU A 202 5.32 8.26 -20.36
C GLU A 202 4.74 8.92 -21.63
N VAL A 203 3.42 8.86 -21.83
CA VAL A 203 2.73 9.58 -22.93
C VAL A 203 2.81 11.09 -22.74
N GLN A 204 2.73 11.59 -21.50
CA GLN A 204 2.90 13.02 -21.22
C GLN A 204 4.33 13.49 -21.52
N GLU A 205 5.34 12.68 -21.23
CA GLU A 205 6.75 13.02 -21.48
C GLU A 205 7.17 12.85 -22.95
N MET A 206 6.63 11.84 -23.64
CA MET A 206 7.02 11.47 -25.00
C MET A 206 5.79 11.23 -25.88
N PRO A 207 5.05 12.30 -26.25
CA PRO A 207 3.80 12.18 -26.99
C PRO A 207 3.97 11.53 -28.37
N ASP A 208 5.14 11.69 -29.01
CA ASP A 208 5.42 11.19 -30.37
C ASP A 208 5.97 9.74 -30.38
N SER A 209 5.98 9.05 -29.25
CA SER A 209 6.53 7.69 -29.16
C SER A 209 5.63 6.66 -29.84
N ILE A 210 6.17 5.98 -30.86
CA ILE A 210 5.49 4.90 -31.59
C ILE A 210 5.32 3.64 -30.73
N ILE A 211 6.12 3.49 -29.67
CA ILE A 211 6.14 2.29 -28.82
C ILE A 211 4.98 2.30 -27.80
N LEU A 212 4.58 3.48 -27.32
CA LEU A 212 3.57 3.60 -26.26
C LEU A 212 2.18 3.09 -26.70
N PRO A 213 1.69 3.39 -27.92
CA PRO A 213 0.43 2.81 -28.42
C PRO A 213 0.46 1.27 -28.55
N VAL A 214 1.62 0.70 -28.91
CA VAL A 214 1.79 -0.76 -29.00
C VAL A 214 1.74 -1.40 -27.62
N ALA A 215 2.38 -0.77 -26.63
CA ALA A 215 2.30 -1.22 -25.24
C ALA A 215 0.87 -1.10 -24.69
N ALA A 216 0.17 0.00 -24.97
CA ALA A 216 -1.24 0.20 -24.59
C ALA A 216 -2.12 -0.92 -25.16
N SER A 217 -1.95 -1.25 -26.45
CA SER A 217 -2.73 -2.29 -27.12
C SER A 217 -2.52 -3.67 -26.48
N LYS A 218 -1.29 -3.99 -26.05
CA LYS A 218 -1.01 -5.24 -25.33
C LYS A 218 -1.66 -5.28 -23.95
N LEU A 219 -1.64 -4.17 -23.21
CA LEU A 219 -2.31 -4.08 -21.91
C LEU A 219 -3.82 -4.21 -22.06
N GLN A 220 -4.40 -3.63 -23.10
CA GLN A 220 -5.81 -3.78 -23.43
C GLN A 220 -6.18 -5.24 -23.70
N GLN A 221 -5.41 -5.96 -24.52
CA GLN A 221 -5.64 -7.39 -24.78
C GLN A 221 -5.59 -8.24 -23.49
N ILE A 222 -4.67 -7.90 -22.58
CA ILE A 222 -4.56 -8.57 -21.27
C ILE A 222 -5.83 -8.32 -20.45
N LEU A 223 -6.37 -7.10 -20.46
CA LEU A 223 -7.58 -6.72 -19.72
C LEU A 223 -8.85 -7.33 -20.30
N ASP A 224 -8.96 -7.41 -21.62
CA ASP A 224 -10.16 -7.95 -22.31
C ASP A 224 -10.43 -9.42 -21.94
N THR A 225 -9.40 -10.17 -21.56
CA THR A 225 -9.48 -11.60 -21.23
C THR A 225 -9.00 -11.91 -19.81
N PHE A 226 -8.91 -10.90 -18.95
CA PHE A 226 -8.29 -11.04 -17.64
C PHE A 226 -9.13 -11.91 -16.68
N PRO A 227 -8.62 -13.08 -16.24
CA PRO A 227 -9.35 -13.89 -15.27
C PRO A 227 -9.09 -13.37 -13.85
N GLN A 228 -10.15 -13.21 -13.07
CA GLN A 228 -10.06 -12.87 -11.66
C GLN A 228 -10.92 -13.82 -10.85
N ARG A 229 -10.40 -14.29 -9.72
CA ARG A 229 -11.09 -15.21 -8.80
C ARG A 229 -11.14 -14.58 -7.42
N SER A 230 -12.13 -14.96 -6.62
CA SER A 230 -12.15 -14.65 -5.19
C SER A 230 -11.95 -15.92 -4.37
N GLU A 231 -11.72 -15.77 -3.06
CA GLU A 231 -11.69 -16.92 -2.14
C GLU A 231 -13.06 -17.62 -2.04
N ILE A 232 -14.14 -16.92 -2.39
CA ILE A 232 -15.54 -17.36 -2.20
C ILE A 232 -16.17 -17.85 -3.52
N SER A 233 -15.61 -17.46 -4.67
CA SER A 233 -16.07 -17.85 -6.00
C SER A 233 -14.88 -17.94 -6.97
N GLU A 234 -14.77 -19.07 -7.66
CA GLU A 234 -13.68 -19.32 -8.62
C GLU A 234 -13.82 -18.56 -9.94
N GLY A 235 -14.93 -17.83 -10.14
CA GLY A 235 -15.26 -17.16 -11.40
C GLY A 235 -16.10 -18.06 -12.29
#